data_AF-A0A7Y3NMZ9-F1
#
_entry.id   AF-A0A7Y3NMZ9-F1
#
_cell.length_a   1.000
_cell.length_b   1.000
_cell.length_c   1.000
_cell.angle_alpha   90.00
_cell.angle_beta   90.00
_cell.angle_gamma   90.00
#
_symmetry.space_group_name_H-M   'P 1'
#
loop_
_entity.id
_entity.type
_entity.pdbx_description
1 polymer ?
#
loop_
_entity_poly.entity_id
_entity_poly.type
_entity_poly.pdbx_seq_one_letter_code
_entity_poly.pdbx_strand_id
1 'polypeptide(L)'
;MTGRVALIVLLMLAPGLSSCALFRAAPAPAAPAAMVEVVEDPVPLEWASVATERDRARLAALEQSWSQALASARRFRRAMAGEGALLAPDAAQPRAAPTPGTYICRVIKLGGRPAFAAFRPFHCYVEAEGELLTLVKGSGSQRPAGRLWADGDTRMVFLGAMGFGAEDPPAYGEDASRDVAGRLERVAPFRWRLVIPDPGDGALLDVYELIPSVPLDP
;
A
#
# COMPACT_ATOMS: atom_id res chain seq x y z
N MET A 1 -52.96 99.76 -3.07
CA MET A 1 -52.01 100.44 -3.97
C MET A 1 -50.84 99.46 -4.16
N THR A 2 -50.97 98.54 -5.11
CA THR A 2 -50.32 98.59 -6.44
C THR A 2 -48.80 98.61 -6.36
N GLY A 3 -48.17 97.47 -6.61
CA GLY A 3 -46.73 97.34 -6.80
C GLY A 3 -46.38 95.98 -7.41
N ARG A 4 -46.34 95.92 -8.74
CA ARG A 4 -45.80 94.81 -9.55
C ARG A 4 -44.26 94.92 -9.63
N VAL A 5 -43.64 93.86 -10.15
CA VAL A 5 -42.27 93.77 -10.73
C VAL A 5 -41.18 93.46 -9.67
N ALA A 6 -40.24 92.53 -9.80
CA ALA A 6 -39.55 91.98 -10.96
C ALA A 6 -39.06 90.53 -10.78
N LEU A 7 -38.87 89.90 -11.93
CA LEU A 7 -38.39 88.58 -12.28
C LEU A 7 -36.88 88.40 -12.01
N ILE A 8 -36.46 87.31 -11.36
CA ILE A 8 -35.14 86.68 -11.60
C ILE A 8 -35.34 85.18 -11.72
N VAL A 9 -35.29 84.71 -12.97
CA VAL A 9 -35.25 83.30 -13.34
C VAL A 9 -33.80 82.84 -13.24
N LEU A 10 -33.50 81.95 -12.28
CA LEU A 10 -32.23 81.24 -12.21
C LEU A 10 -32.45 79.82 -12.74
N LEU A 11 -32.10 79.60 -14.01
CA LEU A 11 -32.19 78.31 -14.69
C LEU A 11 -31.04 77.42 -14.18
N MET A 12 -31.31 76.53 -13.22
CA MET A 12 -30.35 75.48 -12.83
C MET A 12 -30.49 74.28 -13.78
N LEU A 13 -29.49 74.06 -14.63
CA LEU A 13 -29.34 72.80 -15.38
C LEU A 13 -28.86 71.70 -14.43
N ALA A 14 -29.74 70.74 -14.13
CA ALA A 14 -29.35 69.48 -13.49
C ALA A 14 -28.98 68.45 -14.58
N PRO A 15 -27.79 67.82 -14.55
CA PRO A 15 -27.50 66.70 -15.43
C PRO A 15 -28.30 65.47 -14.97
N GLY A 16 -29.14 64.96 -15.87
CA GLY A 16 -29.85 63.69 -15.67
C GLY A 16 -28.85 62.54 -15.62
N LEU A 17 -28.68 61.95 -14.43
CA LEU A 17 -28.03 60.66 -14.27
C LEU A 17 -28.96 59.59 -14.86
N SER A 18 -28.68 59.20 -16.11
CA SER A 18 -29.31 58.06 -16.77
C SER A 18 -28.85 56.79 -16.08
N SER A 19 -29.68 56.28 -15.16
CA SER A 19 -29.46 54.98 -14.51
C SER A 19 -29.87 53.87 -15.48
N CYS A 20 -28.90 53.27 -16.17
CA CYS A 20 -29.11 51.98 -16.82
C CYS A 20 -29.23 50.91 -15.72
N ALA A 21 -30.46 50.64 -15.29
CA ALA A 21 -30.77 49.46 -14.51
C ALA A 21 -30.57 48.21 -15.39
N LEU A 22 -29.36 47.68 -15.38
CA LEU A 22 -29.11 46.32 -15.85
C LEU A 22 -29.85 45.37 -14.89
N PHE A 23 -30.97 44.83 -15.35
CA PHE A 23 -31.59 43.65 -14.73
C PHE A 23 -30.56 42.52 -14.76
N ARG A 24 -29.84 42.34 -13.65
CA ARG A 24 -28.98 41.19 -13.46
C ARG A 24 -29.90 40.00 -13.20
N ALA A 25 -30.05 39.12 -14.20
CA ALA A 25 -30.73 37.86 -14.02
C ALA A 25 -30.13 37.14 -12.82
N ALA A 26 -30.97 36.70 -11.89
CA ALA A 26 -30.52 35.88 -10.76
C ALA A 26 -29.83 34.63 -11.33
N PRO A 27 -28.65 34.22 -10.80
CA PRO A 27 -28.04 32.98 -11.21
C PRO A 27 -29.03 31.84 -10.92
N ALA A 28 -29.27 30.98 -11.91
CA ALA A 28 -30.10 29.80 -11.73
C ALA A 28 -29.53 28.96 -10.57
N PRO A 29 -30.38 28.34 -9.73
CA PRO A 29 -29.89 27.44 -8.69
C PRO A 29 -29.09 26.33 -9.36
N ALA A 30 -27.83 26.16 -8.95
CA ALA A 30 -27.00 25.08 -9.42
C ALA A 30 -27.71 23.75 -9.12
N ALA A 31 -27.93 22.93 -10.14
CA ALA A 31 -28.44 21.58 -9.95
C ALA A 31 -27.51 20.84 -8.97
N PRO A 32 -28.05 20.06 -8.01
CA PRO A 32 -27.21 19.28 -7.12
C PRO A 32 -26.34 18.35 -7.98
N ALA A 33 -25.01 18.50 -7.85
CA ALA A 33 -24.08 17.57 -8.47
C ALA A 33 -24.38 16.18 -7.88
N ALA A 34 -24.78 15.25 -8.73
CA ALA A 34 -24.90 13.85 -8.35
C ALA A 34 -23.51 13.37 -7.91
N MET A 35 -23.34 13.20 -6.60
CA MET A 35 -22.15 12.56 -6.06
C MET A 35 -22.31 11.07 -6.34
N VAL A 36 -21.57 10.56 -7.32
CA VAL A 36 -21.46 9.11 -7.53
C VAL A 36 -20.52 8.62 -6.45
N GLU A 37 -21.08 8.03 -5.39
CA GLU A 37 -20.31 7.26 -4.44
C GLU A 37 -19.85 6.00 -5.17
N VAL A 38 -18.56 5.93 -5.49
CA VAL A 38 -17.94 4.72 -6.05
C VAL A 38 -17.93 3.69 -4.91
N VAL A 39 -18.96 2.86 -4.85
CA VAL A 39 -18.96 1.68 -3.99
C VAL A 39 -18.04 0.68 -4.66
N GLU A 40 -16.81 0.59 -4.18
CA GLU A 40 -15.90 -0.49 -4.59
C GLU A 40 -16.51 -1.83 -4.17
N ASP A 41 -16.56 -2.77 -5.10
CA ASP A 41 -17.01 -4.13 -4.79
C ASP A 41 -16.10 -4.73 -3.70
N PRO A 42 -16.67 -5.40 -2.68
CA PRO A 42 -15.87 -5.97 -1.60
C PRO A 42 -14.89 -7.01 -2.16
N VAL A 43 -13.62 -6.88 -1.78
CA VAL A 43 -12.57 -7.82 -2.13
C VAL A 43 -12.92 -9.20 -1.54
N PRO A 44 -12.83 -10.29 -2.32
CA PRO A 44 -13.09 -11.63 -1.80
C PRO A 44 -12.19 -11.99 -0.60
N LEU A 45 -12.77 -12.64 0.40
CA LEU A 45 -12.05 -13.12 1.59
C LEU A 45 -11.25 -14.41 1.34
N GLU A 46 -11.51 -15.08 0.22
CA GLU A 46 -10.78 -16.27 -0.19
C GLU A 46 -9.66 -15.88 -1.14
N TRP A 47 -8.41 -15.90 -0.68
CA TRP A 47 -7.22 -15.58 -1.50
C TRP A 47 -7.19 -16.41 -2.79
N ALA A 48 -7.63 -17.66 -2.70
CA ALA A 48 -7.73 -18.62 -3.79
C ALA A 48 -8.86 -18.29 -4.79
N SER A 49 -9.56 -17.16 -4.66
CA SER A 49 -10.38 -16.59 -5.75
C SER A 49 -9.70 -15.40 -6.43
N VAL A 50 -8.73 -14.77 -5.75
CA VAL A 50 -8.00 -13.60 -6.23
C VAL A 50 -6.69 -13.99 -6.93
N ALA A 51 -5.99 -15.02 -6.43
CA ALA A 51 -4.65 -15.37 -6.89
C ALA A 51 -4.60 -15.82 -8.35
N THR A 52 -3.61 -15.32 -9.08
CA THR A 52 -3.28 -15.80 -10.44
C THR A 52 -2.82 -17.26 -10.40
N GLU A 53 -2.95 -17.97 -11.52
CA GLU A 53 -2.48 -19.36 -11.61
C GLU A 53 -0.96 -19.47 -11.37
N ARG A 54 -0.20 -18.48 -11.87
CA ARG A 54 1.25 -18.38 -11.65
C ARG A 54 1.58 -18.32 -10.16
N ASP A 55 0.86 -17.50 -9.41
CA ASP A 55 1.15 -17.28 -8.00
C ASP A 55 0.67 -18.44 -7.12
N ARG A 56 -0.43 -19.11 -7.49
CA ARG A 56 -0.79 -20.40 -6.86
C ARG A 56 0.32 -21.43 -7.00
N ALA A 57 0.89 -21.56 -8.20
CA ALA A 57 1.99 -22.47 -8.45
C ALA A 57 3.24 -22.09 -7.64
N ARG A 58 3.58 -20.80 -7.54
CA ARG A 58 4.67 -20.30 -6.68
C ARG A 58 4.46 -20.62 -5.21
N LEU A 59 3.25 -20.40 -4.68
CA LEU A 59 2.90 -20.71 -3.29
C LEU A 59 2.93 -22.22 -3.00
N ALA A 60 2.45 -23.04 -3.94
CA ALA A 60 2.49 -24.50 -3.84
C ALA A 60 3.92 -25.05 -3.86
N ALA A 61 4.83 -24.42 -4.63
CA ALA A 61 6.23 -24.81 -4.74
C ALA A 61 7.12 -24.28 -3.59
N LEU A 62 6.59 -23.53 -2.62
CA LEU A 62 7.40 -22.79 -1.64
C LEU A 62 8.35 -23.68 -0.82
N GLU A 63 7.93 -24.88 -0.41
CA GLU A 63 8.79 -25.82 0.32
C GLU A 63 9.98 -26.30 -0.52
N GLN A 64 9.76 -26.50 -1.82
CA GLN A 64 10.83 -26.82 -2.75
C GLN A 64 11.77 -25.62 -2.94
N SER A 65 11.23 -24.40 -3.05
CA SER A 65 12.03 -23.17 -3.12
C SER A 65 12.91 -22.98 -1.88
N TRP A 66 12.41 -23.25 -0.68
CA TRP A 66 13.20 -23.28 0.56
C TRP A 66 14.37 -24.24 0.47
N SER A 67 14.10 -25.48 0.08
CA SER A 67 15.12 -26.53 -0.03
C SER A 67 16.24 -26.14 -1.01
N GLN A 68 15.87 -25.59 -2.17
CA GLN A 68 16.82 -25.13 -3.20
C GLN A 68 17.61 -23.90 -2.75
N ALA A 69 16.93 -22.94 -2.12
CA ALA A 69 17.53 -21.70 -1.64
C ALA A 69 18.58 -21.97 -0.56
N LEU A 70 18.25 -22.79 0.45
CA LEU A 70 19.18 -23.20 1.50
C LEU A 70 20.36 -24.03 0.95
N ALA A 71 20.11 -24.92 -0.01
CA ALA A 71 21.16 -25.72 -0.62
C ALA A 71 22.16 -24.86 -1.42
N SER A 72 21.68 -23.92 -2.21
CA SER A 72 22.53 -23.01 -3.00
C SER A 72 23.31 -22.01 -2.13
N ALA A 73 22.80 -21.70 -0.93
CA ALA A 73 23.41 -20.80 0.04
C ALA A 73 24.40 -21.47 1.02
N ARG A 74 24.67 -22.79 0.90
CA ARG A 74 25.45 -23.59 1.88
C ARG A 74 26.78 -22.97 2.33
N ARG A 75 27.50 -22.27 1.44
CA ARG A 75 28.76 -21.58 1.78
C ARG A 75 28.59 -20.48 2.84
N PHE A 76 27.38 -19.95 3.01
CA PHE A 76 27.01 -18.92 3.98
C PHE A 76 26.40 -19.48 5.27
N ARG A 77 26.49 -20.79 5.54
CA ARG A 77 25.83 -21.44 6.68
C ARG A 77 25.99 -20.73 8.03
N ARG A 78 27.17 -20.13 8.30
CA ARG A 78 27.42 -19.41 9.55
C ARG A 78 26.64 -18.10 9.64
N ALA A 79 26.57 -17.36 8.53
CA ALA A 79 25.77 -16.14 8.47
C ALA A 79 24.26 -16.46 8.55
N MET A 80 23.81 -17.48 7.81
CA MET A 80 22.41 -17.93 7.85
C MET A 80 21.99 -18.41 9.25
N ALA A 81 22.88 -19.10 9.98
CA ALA A 81 22.59 -19.52 11.35
C ALA A 81 22.30 -18.33 12.30
N GLY A 82 22.87 -17.15 12.02
CA GLY A 82 22.59 -15.92 12.77
C GLY A 82 21.16 -15.38 12.58
N GLU A 83 20.47 -15.78 11.51
CA GLU A 83 19.09 -15.34 11.23
C GLU A 83 18.05 -16.15 12.03
N GLY A 84 18.44 -17.31 12.55
CA GLY A 84 17.63 -18.17 13.40
C GLY A 84 16.29 -18.54 12.77
N ALA A 85 15.20 -18.30 13.49
CA ALA A 85 13.84 -18.65 13.07
C ALA A 85 13.42 -18.05 11.72
N LEU A 86 14.04 -16.95 11.26
CA LEU A 86 13.74 -16.38 9.94
C LEU A 86 14.10 -17.31 8.79
N LEU A 87 15.11 -18.16 8.93
CA LEU A 87 15.55 -19.08 7.87
C LEU A 87 15.31 -20.56 8.21
N ALA A 88 14.52 -20.83 9.26
CA ALA A 88 14.01 -22.16 9.58
C ALA A 88 12.64 -22.37 8.90
N PRO A 89 12.52 -23.26 7.90
CA PRO A 89 11.27 -23.41 7.13
C PRO A 89 10.06 -23.79 7.99
N ASP A 90 10.28 -24.51 9.09
CA ASP A 90 9.27 -25.04 10.01
C ASP A 90 9.00 -24.15 11.25
N ALA A 91 9.40 -22.88 11.22
CA ALA A 91 9.30 -21.96 12.36
C ALA A 91 7.90 -21.31 12.57
N ALA A 92 6.91 -21.64 11.75
CA ALA A 92 5.58 -21.02 11.82
C ALA A 92 4.87 -21.28 13.16
N GLN A 93 4.28 -20.24 13.74
CA GLN A 93 3.54 -20.28 15.01
C GLN A 93 2.06 -19.91 14.79
N PRO A 94 1.16 -20.39 15.67
CA PRO A 94 -0.24 -19.96 15.73
C PRO A 94 -0.43 -18.44 15.80
N ARG A 95 -1.60 -17.97 15.37
CA ARG A 95 -1.96 -16.54 15.28
C ARG A 95 -0.99 -15.77 14.39
N ALA A 96 -1.00 -16.13 13.11
CA ALA A 96 -0.11 -15.54 12.11
C ALA A 96 -0.40 -14.06 11.81
N ALA A 97 -1.63 -13.59 12.04
CA ALA A 97 -2.01 -12.22 11.74
C ALA A 97 -1.15 -11.21 12.51
N PRO A 98 -0.44 -10.30 11.81
CA PRO A 98 0.25 -9.18 12.44
C PRO A 98 -0.79 -8.14 12.91
N THR A 99 -0.45 -7.36 13.93
CA THR A 99 -1.29 -6.24 14.34
C THR A 99 -1.13 -5.07 13.37
N PRO A 100 -2.19 -4.30 13.07
CA PRO A 100 -2.03 -3.04 12.36
C PRO A 100 -1.03 -2.10 13.06
N GLY A 101 -0.23 -1.37 12.28
CA GLY A 101 0.77 -0.43 12.76
C GLY A 101 2.03 -0.38 11.91
N THR A 102 3.02 0.36 12.42
CA THR A 102 4.35 0.49 11.79
C THR A 102 5.27 -0.63 12.23
N TYR A 103 6.08 -1.12 11.30
CA TYR A 103 7.07 -2.17 11.50
C TYR A 103 8.44 -1.72 11.02
N ILE A 104 9.48 -2.14 11.74
CA ILE A 104 10.83 -2.22 11.20
C ILE A 104 10.92 -3.51 10.40
N CYS A 105 11.26 -3.39 9.12
CA CYS A 105 11.39 -4.54 8.24
C CYS A 105 12.71 -4.55 7.49
N ARG A 106 13.28 -5.74 7.27
CA ARG A 106 14.45 -5.93 6.41
C ARG A 106 14.25 -7.17 5.55
N VAL A 107 14.94 -7.21 4.42
CA VAL A 107 14.92 -8.36 3.51
C VAL A 107 16.21 -9.14 3.59
N ILE A 108 16.09 -10.47 3.56
CA ILE A 108 17.17 -11.41 3.34
C ILE A 108 16.92 -12.06 2.00
N LYS A 109 17.84 -11.88 1.05
CA LYS A 109 17.84 -12.61 -0.23
C LYS A 109 18.52 -13.95 -0.02
N LEU A 110 17.83 -15.03 -0.37
CA LEU A 110 18.31 -16.39 -0.17
C LEU A 110 18.24 -17.20 -1.47
N GLY A 111 19.39 -17.78 -1.80
CA GLY A 111 19.57 -18.62 -2.99
C GLY A 111 19.63 -17.85 -4.29
N GLY A 112 20.22 -18.46 -5.32
CA GLY A 112 20.40 -17.82 -6.61
C GLY A 112 21.50 -16.74 -6.59
N ARG A 113 21.19 -15.54 -7.07
CA ARG A 113 22.11 -14.40 -7.17
C ARG A 113 21.50 -13.14 -6.53
N PRO A 114 21.96 -12.73 -5.32
CA PRO A 114 23.01 -13.34 -4.52
C PRO A 114 22.55 -14.64 -3.86
N ALA A 115 23.47 -15.59 -3.66
CA ALA A 115 23.14 -16.83 -2.94
C ALA A 115 22.78 -16.59 -1.46
N PHE A 116 23.26 -15.51 -0.86
CA PHE A 116 22.80 -14.99 0.43
C PHE A 116 23.16 -13.51 0.55
N ALA A 117 22.22 -12.68 0.98
CA ALA A 117 22.48 -11.30 1.39
C ALA A 117 21.43 -10.83 2.39
N ALA A 118 21.85 -10.24 3.50
CA ALA A 118 20.96 -9.58 4.45
C ALA A 118 21.09 -8.07 4.29
N PHE A 119 19.96 -7.38 4.15
CA PHE A 119 19.92 -5.94 3.90
C PHE A 119 19.60 -5.16 5.18
N ARG A 120 19.92 -3.86 5.15
CA ARG A 120 19.58 -2.93 6.24
C ARG A 120 18.07 -2.81 6.45
N PRO A 121 17.61 -2.44 7.65
CA PRO A 121 16.19 -2.18 7.90
C PRO A 121 15.63 -0.95 7.17
N PHE A 122 14.32 -1.00 6.98
CA PHE A 122 13.40 -0.01 6.44
C PHE A 122 12.10 -0.02 7.26
N HIS A 123 11.11 0.78 6.83
CA HIS A 123 9.77 0.79 7.42
C HIS A 123 8.78 0.04 6.52
N CYS A 124 7.97 -0.79 7.17
CA CYS A 124 6.79 -1.41 6.58
C CYS A 124 5.56 -0.99 7.38
N TYR A 125 4.40 -1.01 6.73
CA TYR A 125 3.12 -0.63 7.31
C TYR A 125 2.14 -1.78 7.13
N VAL A 126 1.45 -2.12 8.21
CA VAL A 126 0.31 -3.05 8.19
C VAL A 126 -0.92 -2.25 8.55
N GLU A 127 -1.94 -2.28 7.72
CA GLU A 127 -3.21 -1.58 7.98
C GLU A 127 -4.37 -2.57 7.89
N ALA A 128 -5.50 -2.23 8.52
CA ALA A 128 -6.74 -2.95 8.33
C ALA A 128 -7.52 -2.33 7.18
N GLU A 129 -7.95 -3.15 6.22
CA GLU A 129 -8.77 -2.77 5.07
C GLU A 129 -9.99 -3.68 5.04
N GLY A 130 -11.08 -3.24 5.67
CA GLY A 130 -12.24 -4.09 5.93
C GLY A 130 -11.86 -5.30 6.79
N GLU A 131 -12.10 -6.49 6.26
CA GLU A 131 -11.78 -7.78 6.92
C GLU A 131 -10.36 -8.29 6.62
N LEU A 132 -9.61 -7.59 5.76
CA LEU A 132 -8.26 -7.97 5.36
C LEU A 132 -7.21 -7.06 6.02
N LEU A 133 -5.96 -7.51 5.97
CA LEU A 133 -4.82 -6.65 6.29
C LEU A 133 -4.08 -6.28 5.01
N THR A 134 -3.48 -5.11 4.97
CA THR A 134 -2.49 -4.73 3.96
C THR A 134 -1.09 -4.87 4.53
N LEU A 135 -0.11 -5.02 3.65
CA LEU A 135 1.30 -4.92 3.99
C LEU A 135 2.04 -4.17 2.88
N VAL A 136 2.68 -3.06 3.25
CA VAL A 136 3.40 -2.19 2.32
C VAL A 136 4.79 -1.89 2.84
N LYS A 137 5.81 -2.10 2.02
CA LYS A 137 7.16 -1.61 2.30
C LYS A 137 7.32 -0.17 1.79
N GLY A 138 7.55 0.77 2.71
CA GLY A 138 7.46 2.20 2.41
C GLY A 138 8.61 2.79 1.59
N SER A 139 9.80 2.17 1.59
CA SER A 139 10.98 2.73 0.89
C SER A 139 11.96 1.65 0.45
N GLY A 140 12.97 2.03 -0.34
CA GLY A 140 13.98 1.13 -0.91
C GLY A 140 13.73 0.82 -2.39
N SER A 141 14.62 0.05 -3.01
CA SER A 141 14.58 -0.24 -4.45
C SER A 141 13.44 -1.18 -4.85
N GLN A 142 13.07 -2.10 -3.95
CA GLN A 142 11.98 -3.06 -4.11
C GLN A 142 11.00 -2.85 -2.97
N ARG A 143 9.74 -2.58 -3.30
CA ARG A 143 8.69 -2.19 -2.36
C ARG A 143 7.45 -3.04 -2.61
N PRO A 144 7.41 -4.30 -2.14
CA PRO A 144 6.20 -5.09 -2.23
C PRO A 144 5.07 -4.39 -1.47
N ALA A 145 3.90 -4.34 -2.09
CA ALA A 145 2.67 -3.83 -1.51
C ALA A 145 1.51 -4.75 -1.90
N GLY A 146 0.67 -5.10 -0.94
CA GLY A 146 -0.41 -6.04 -1.18
C GLY A 146 -1.27 -6.28 0.04
N ARG A 147 -2.16 -7.26 -0.08
CA ARG A 147 -3.05 -7.70 0.99
C ARG A 147 -2.65 -9.04 1.55
N LEU A 148 -3.13 -9.32 2.76
CA LEU A 148 -2.92 -10.52 3.53
C LEU A 148 -4.27 -11.18 3.81
N TRP A 149 -4.37 -12.45 3.43
CA TRP A 149 -5.53 -13.30 3.68
C TRP A 149 -5.17 -14.40 4.66
N ALA A 150 -6.08 -14.75 5.56
CA ALA A 150 -5.88 -15.91 6.43
C ALA A 150 -5.80 -17.20 5.61
N ASP A 151 -4.90 -18.12 6.00
CA ASP A 151 -4.80 -19.46 5.43
C ASP A 151 -4.42 -20.46 6.53
N GLY A 152 -5.42 -20.89 7.29
CA GLY A 152 -5.23 -21.67 8.51
C GLY A 152 -4.76 -20.81 9.70
N ASP A 153 -4.23 -21.46 10.74
CA ASP A 153 -3.88 -20.79 12.00
C ASP A 153 -2.44 -20.22 12.04
N THR A 154 -1.53 -20.82 11.26
CA THR A 154 -0.09 -20.57 11.35
C THR A 154 0.47 -19.70 10.22
N ARG A 155 -0.36 -19.32 9.24
CA ARG A 155 0.09 -18.50 8.11
C ARG A 155 -1.00 -17.62 7.52
N MET A 156 -0.56 -16.63 6.75
CA MET A 156 -1.37 -15.83 5.85
C MET A 156 -0.77 -15.87 4.45
N VAL A 157 -1.61 -15.72 3.42
CA VAL A 157 -1.18 -15.54 2.03
C VAL A 157 -1.09 -14.05 1.73
N PHE A 158 0.04 -13.62 1.20
CA PHE A 158 0.26 -12.30 0.65
C PHE A 158 0.07 -12.34 -0.87
N LEU A 159 -0.75 -11.46 -1.43
CA LEU A 159 -0.83 -11.20 -2.87
C LEU A 159 -0.66 -9.70 -3.08
N GLY A 160 0.23 -9.32 -3.98
CA GLY A 160 0.58 -7.93 -4.19
C GLY A 160 1.47 -7.72 -5.41
N ALA A 161 1.90 -6.48 -5.61
CA ALA A 161 2.80 -6.13 -6.67
C ALA A 161 4.10 -5.52 -6.13
N MET A 162 5.17 -5.68 -6.89
CA MET A 162 6.46 -5.10 -6.59
C MET A 162 6.53 -3.66 -7.12
N GLY A 163 6.73 -2.67 -6.25
CA GLY A 163 7.12 -1.31 -6.64
C GLY A 163 8.64 -1.21 -6.83
N PHE A 164 9.11 -0.43 -7.81
CA PHE A 164 10.54 -0.21 -8.04
C PHE A 164 10.92 1.26 -7.88
N GLY A 165 11.94 1.52 -7.05
CA GLY A 165 12.37 2.88 -6.75
C GLY A 165 11.24 3.75 -6.18
N ALA A 166 10.95 4.87 -6.83
CA ALA A 166 9.90 5.81 -6.43
C ALA A 166 8.54 5.56 -7.12
N GLU A 167 8.44 4.58 -8.03
CA GLU A 167 7.20 4.23 -8.72
C GLU A 167 6.27 3.48 -7.77
N ASP A 168 5.00 3.91 -7.69
CA ASP A 168 3.99 3.18 -6.94
C ASP A 168 3.75 1.79 -7.54
N PRO A 169 3.60 0.76 -6.71
CA PRO A 169 3.26 -0.57 -7.20
C PRO A 169 1.89 -0.54 -7.90
N PRO A 170 1.72 -1.22 -9.05
CA PRO A 170 0.41 -1.38 -9.68
C PRO A 170 -0.51 -2.22 -8.80
N ALA A 171 -1.81 -2.29 -9.13
CA ALA A 171 -2.67 -3.24 -8.45
C ALA A 171 -2.29 -4.67 -8.84
N TYR A 172 -2.45 -5.61 -7.91
CA TYR A 172 -2.18 -7.02 -8.17
C TYR A 172 -3.05 -7.53 -9.32
N GLY A 173 -2.41 -8.17 -10.32
CA GLY A 173 -3.05 -8.66 -11.53
C GLY A 173 -3.09 -7.66 -12.70
N GLU A 174 -2.72 -6.40 -12.51
CA GLU A 174 -2.62 -5.43 -13.61
C GLU A 174 -1.36 -5.65 -14.47
N ASP A 175 -0.23 -5.97 -13.82
CA ASP A 175 1.03 -6.30 -14.50
C ASP A 175 1.62 -7.59 -13.93
N ALA A 176 1.46 -8.68 -14.68
CA ALA A 176 1.93 -10.01 -14.33
C ALA A 176 3.46 -10.11 -14.14
N SER A 177 4.23 -9.13 -14.60
CA SER A 177 5.68 -9.06 -14.35
C SER A 177 6.02 -8.47 -12.98
N ARG A 178 5.07 -7.76 -12.36
CA ARG A 178 5.18 -7.11 -11.05
C ARG A 178 4.51 -7.92 -9.95
N ASP A 179 3.59 -8.81 -10.31
CA ASP A 179 2.90 -9.70 -9.39
C ASP A 179 3.86 -10.57 -8.57
N VAL A 180 3.63 -10.52 -7.26
CA VAL A 180 4.30 -11.33 -6.27
C VAL A 180 3.28 -11.94 -5.30
N ALA A 181 3.54 -13.18 -4.92
CA ALA A 181 2.81 -13.85 -3.87
C ALA A 181 3.78 -14.35 -2.81
N GLY A 182 3.31 -14.45 -1.58
CA GLY A 182 4.13 -14.92 -0.48
C GLY A 182 3.34 -15.51 0.67
N ARG A 183 4.09 -16.07 1.62
CA ARG A 183 3.54 -16.61 2.86
C ARG A 183 4.05 -15.78 4.04
N LEU A 184 3.13 -15.18 4.78
CA LEU A 184 3.44 -14.51 6.03
C LEU A 184 3.21 -15.48 7.20
N GLU A 185 4.20 -15.60 8.07
CA GLU A 185 4.18 -16.47 9.23
C GLU A 185 4.66 -15.68 10.45
N ARG A 186 4.03 -15.92 11.60
CA ARG A 186 4.61 -15.52 12.88
C ARG A 186 5.69 -16.55 13.23
N VAL A 187 6.92 -16.10 13.47
CA VAL A 187 8.07 -16.98 13.72
C VAL A 187 8.65 -16.85 15.13
N ALA A 188 8.31 -15.77 15.84
CA ALA A 188 8.57 -15.59 17.27
C ALA A 188 7.54 -14.60 17.87
N PRO A 189 7.53 -14.40 19.20
CA PRO A 189 6.77 -13.29 19.79
C PRO A 189 7.18 -11.96 19.15
N PHE A 190 6.19 -11.22 18.64
CA PHE A 190 6.39 -9.93 17.97
C PHE A 190 7.38 -9.96 16.80
N ARG A 191 7.49 -11.10 16.11
CA ARG A 191 8.37 -11.26 14.95
C ARG A 191 7.70 -12.10 13.87
N TRP A 192 7.59 -11.52 12.69
CA TRP A 192 7.00 -12.16 11.52
C TRP A 192 8.01 -12.29 10.40
N ARG A 193 7.69 -13.22 9.50
CA ARG A 193 8.41 -13.49 8.27
C ARG A 193 7.43 -13.50 7.11
N LEU A 194 7.63 -12.66 6.10
CA LEU A 194 7.01 -12.82 4.79
C LEU A 194 8.03 -13.46 3.84
N VAL A 195 7.69 -14.60 3.27
CA VAL A 195 8.51 -15.29 2.26
C VAL A 195 7.89 -15.12 0.88
N ILE A 196 8.60 -14.44 -0.03
CA ILE A 196 8.21 -14.31 -1.43
C ILE A 196 9.13 -15.20 -2.28
N PRO A 197 8.64 -16.31 -2.84
CA PRO A 197 9.39 -17.10 -3.81
C PRO A 197 9.43 -16.43 -5.18
N ASP A 198 10.54 -16.62 -5.90
CA ASP A 198 10.74 -16.11 -7.26
C ASP A 198 10.39 -14.60 -7.40
N PRO A 199 11.06 -13.71 -6.65
CA PRO A 199 10.79 -12.26 -6.67
C PRO A 199 11.21 -11.57 -7.98
N GLY A 200 11.76 -12.30 -8.96
CA GLY A 200 12.07 -11.78 -10.30
C GLY A 200 13.42 -11.09 -10.46
N ASP A 201 14.27 -11.08 -9.43
CA ASP A 201 15.58 -10.39 -9.46
C ASP A 201 16.80 -11.31 -9.34
N GLY A 202 16.57 -12.62 -9.48
CA GLY A 202 17.60 -13.65 -9.44
C GLY A 202 17.80 -14.31 -8.07
N ALA A 203 17.19 -13.79 -7.00
CA ALA A 203 17.06 -14.54 -5.75
C ALA A 203 16.02 -15.67 -5.89
N LEU A 204 16.18 -16.77 -5.15
CA LEU A 204 15.14 -17.81 -5.10
C LEU A 204 14.03 -17.44 -4.10
N LEU A 205 14.40 -16.85 -2.96
CA LEU A 205 13.49 -16.33 -1.96
C LEU A 205 13.91 -14.93 -1.52
N ASP A 206 12.93 -14.05 -1.39
CA ASP A 206 13.01 -12.88 -0.52
C ASP A 206 12.34 -13.22 0.81
N VAL A 207 13.08 -13.10 1.92
CA VAL A 207 12.58 -13.31 3.27
C VAL A 207 12.57 -11.97 4.00
N TYR A 208 11.37 -11.39 4.15
CA TYR A 208 11.16 -10.14 4.87
C TYR A 208 10.91 -10.44 6.35
N GLU A 209 11.77 -9.91 7.21
CA GLU A 209 11.51 -9.83 8.64
C GLU A 209 10.61 -8.62 8.93
N LEU A 210 9.64 -8.79 9.84
CA LEU A 210 8.85 -7.69 10.38
C LEU A 210 8.86 -7.75 11.91
N ILE A 211 9.25 -6.63 12.52
CA ILE A 211 9.22 -6.40 13.97
C ILE A 211 8.40 -5.12 14.21
N PRO A 212 7.38 -5.12 15.09
CA PRO A 212 6.62 -3.93 15.42
C PRO A 212 7.55 -2.79 15.83
N SER A 213 7.39 -1.63 15.22
CA SER A 213 8.04 -0.42 15.67
C SER A 213 7.29 0.07 16.90
N VAL A 214 7.90 -0.05 18.08
CA VAL A 214 7.40 0.65 19.26
C VAL A 214 7.73 2.13 19.11
N PRO A 215 6.74 3.05 19.10
CA PRO A 215 7.03 4.46 19.26
C PRO A 215 7.80 4.62 20.57
N LEU A 216 8.95 5.29 20.53
CA LEU A 216 9.56 5.78 21.76
C LEU A 216 8.67 6.94 22.20
N ASP A 217 8.05 6.83 23.37
CA ASP A 217 7.38 7.98 23.98
C ASP A 217 8.40 9.13 24.07
N PRO A 218 8.06 10.34 23.58
CA PRO A 218 8.96 11.50 23.62
C PRO A 218 9.24 11.99 25.05
#